data_AF-A0A8T7ACE0-F1
#
_entry.id   AF-A0A8T7ACE0-F1
#
_cell.length_a   1.000
_cell.length_b   1.000
_cell.length_c   1.000
_cell.angle_alpha   90.00
_cell.angle_beta   90.00
_cell.angle_gamma   90.00
#
_symmetry.space_group_name_H-M   'P 1'
#
loop_
_entity.id
_entity.type
_entity.pdbx_description
1 polymer ?
#
loop_
_entity_poly.entity_id
_entity_poly.type
_entity_poly.pdbx_seq_one_letter_code
_entity_poly.pdbx_strand_id
1 'polypeptide(L)' 'MTDFINKTAFVTGAASGIGLAISRALLDHGTRVMMADINAEGLAAAAD' A
#
# COMPACT_ATOMS: atom_id res chain seq x y z
N MET A 1 18.84 9.05 2.50
CA MET A 1 17.66 8.18 2.38
C MET A 1 16.65 8.63 3.41
N THR A 2 15.38 8.81 3.05
CA THR A 2 14.31 9.14 4.02
C THR A 2 13.89 7.86 4.74
N ASP A 3 13.73 7.93 6.07
CA ASP A 3 13.24 6.80 6.87
C ASP A 3 11.70 6.78 6.91
N PHE A 4 11.12 5.63 6.57
CA PHE A 4 9.67 5.39 6.52
C PHE A 4 9.17 4.50 7.67
N ILE A 5 10.05 4.07 8.57
CA ILE A 5 9.67 3.23 9.70
C ILE A 5 8.67 3.96 10.61
N ASN A 6 7.64 3.24 11.07
CA ASN A 6 6.59 3.77 11.95
C ASN A 6 5.78 4.95 11.38
N LYS A 7 5.94 5.28 10.10
CA LYS A 7 5.11 6.26 9.39
C LYS A 7 3.79 5.62 8.96
N THR A 8 2.86 6.45 8.49
CA THR A 8 1.61 6.00 7.90
C THR A 8 1.47 6.61 6.52
N ALA A 9 1.16 5.76 5.54
CA ALA A 9 0.98 6.14 4.14
C ALA A 9 -0.45 5.82 3.68
N PHE A 10 -1.02 6.71 2.86
CA PHE A 10 -2.30 6.50 2.19
C PHE A 10 -2.03 6.35 0.70
N VAL A 11 -2.35 5.19 0.13
CA VAL A 11 -2.02 4.85 -1.26
C VAL A 11 -3.30 4.63 -2.05
N THR A 12 -3.48 5.40 -3.12
CA THR A 12 -4.59 5.25 -4.09
C THR A 12 -4.17 4.39 -5.28
N GLY A 13 -5.13 3.73 -5.94
CA GLY A 13 -4.81 2.78 -7.01
C GLY A 13 -4.09 1.53 -6.48
N ALA A 14 -4.31 1.21 -5.20
CA ALA A 14 -3.52 0.22 -4.47
C ALA A 14 -3.91 -1.23 -4.79
N ALA A 15 -4.99 -1.48 -5.53
CA ALA A 15 -5.41 -2.83 -5.87
C ALA A 15 -4.51 -3.49 -6.94
N SER A 16 -3.70 -2.71 -7.68
CA SER A 16 -2.87 -3.27 -8.76
C SER A 16 -1.68 -2.39 -9.13
N GLY A 17 -0.84 -2.89 -10.05
CA GLY A 17 0.22 -2.13 -10.70
C GLY A 17 1.19 -1.46 -9.72
N ILE A 18 1.49 -0.19 -9.99
CA ILE A 18 2.47 0.59 -9.21
C ILE A 18 1.96 0.88 -7.79
N GLY A 19 0.66 1.16 -7.62
CA GLY A 19 0.10 1.43 -6.30
C GLY A 19 0.24 0.23 -5.35
N LEU A 20 -0.01 -0.98 -5.86
CA LEU A 20 0.24 -2.22 -5.11
C LEU A 20 1.72 -2.42 -4.81
N ALA A 21 2.61 -2.22 -5.78
CA ALA A 21 4.05 -2.38 -5.60
C ALA A 21 4.59 -1.40 -4.54
N ILE A 22 4.15 -0.14 -4.55
CA ILE A 22 4.50 0.86 -3.54
C ILE A 22 3.96 0.46 -2.17
N SER A 23 2.71 0.01 -2.08
CA SER A 23 2.10 -0.42 -0.82
C SER A 23 2.91 -1.55 -0.17
N ARG A 24 3.31 -2.55 -0.96
CA ARG A 24 4.17 -3.66 -0.50
C ARG A 24 5.54 -3.18 -0.05
N ALA A 25 6.22 -2.36 -0.84
CA ALA A 25 7.53 -1.83 -0.47
C ALA A 25 7.48 -1.00 0.83
N LEU A 26 6.44 -0.20 1.04
CA LEU A 26 6.25 0.55 2.29
C LEU A 26 6.01 -0.37 3.49
N LEU A 27 5.19 -1.41 3.32
CA LEU A 27 4.97 -2.43 4.36
C LEU A 27 6.29 -3.13 4.74
N ASP A 28 7.10 -3.52 3.75
CA ASP A 28 8.42 -4.14 3.97
C ASP A 28 9.39 -3.25 4.76
N HIS A 29 9.21 -1.92 4.67
CA HIS A 29 9.96 -0.92 5.42
C HIS A 29 9.36 -0.58 6.80
N GLY A 30 8.33 -1.31 7.25
CA GLY A 30 7.71 -1.08 8.57
C GLY A 30 6.79 0.14 8.61
N THR A 31 6.31 0.61 7.46
CA THR A 31 5.28 1.65 7.35
C THR A 31 3.90 1.02 7.53
N ARG A 32 2.98 1.72 8.23
CA ARG A 32 1.56 1.38 8.21
C ARG A 32 0.93 1.89 6.92
N VAL A 33 0.25 1.05 6.16
CA VAL A 33 -0.32 1.45 4.87
C VAL A 33 -1.85 1.35 4.91
N MET A 34 -2.52 2.44 4.54
CA MET A 34 -3.94 2.44 4.19
C MET A 34 -4.05 2.40 2.66
N MET A 35 -4.63 1.33 2.15
CA MET A 35 -4.82 1.11 0.71
C MET A 35 -6.22 1.55 0.29
N ALA A 36 -6.33 2.24 -0.83
CA ALA A 36 -7.58 2.69 -1.41
C ALA A 36 -7.61 2.44 -2.92
N ASP A 37 -8.74 1.91 -3.40
CA ASP A 37 -8.98 1.67 -4.82
C ASP A 37 -10.49 1.67 -5.09
N ILE A 38 -10.89 1.90 -6.35
CA ILE A 38 -12.27 1.76 -6.79
C ILE A 38 -12.66 0.29 -6.97
N ASN A 39 -11.68 -0.58 -7.26
CA ASN A 39 -11.90 -2.01 -7.35
C ASN A 39 -11.85 -2.66 -5.96
N ALA A 40 -13.03 -2.81 -5.34
CA ALA A 40 -13.14 -3.40 -4.00
C ALA A 40 -12.64 -4.86 -3.92
N GLU A 41 -12.94 -5.68 -4.93
CA GLU A 41 -12.50 -7.09 -4.97
C GLU A 41 -10.97 -7.19 -5.14
N GLY A 42 -10.41 -6.39 -6.05
CA GLY A 42 -8.97 -6.30 -6.22
C GLY A 42 -8.25 -5.79 -4.98
N LEU A 43 -8.86 -4.82 -4.27
CA LEU A 43 -8.31 -4.28 -3.03
C LEU A 43 -8.33 -5.33 -1.90
N ALA A 44 -9.39 -6.12 -1.79
CA ALA A 44 -9.47 -7.22 -0.84
C ALA A 44 -8.38 -8.27 -1.10
N ALA A 45 -8.24 -8.73 -2.35
CA ALA A 45 -7.20 -9.68 -2.74
C ALA A 45 -5.77 -9.13 -2.57
N ALA A 46 -5.59 -7.81 -2.68
CA ALA A 46 -4.30 -7.16 -2.46
C ALA A 46 -3.93 -7.00 -0.98
N ALA A 47 -4.92 -7.09 -0.07
CA ALA A 47 -4.76 -6.93 1.36
C ALA A 47 -4.53 -8.24 2.13
N ASP A 48 -4.72 -9.39 1.47
CA ASP A 48 -4.36 -10.72 1.97
C ASP A 48 -2.84 -10.97 1.91
#